data_AF-A0A5N6P734-F1
#
_entry.id   AF-A0A5N6P734-F1
#
_cell.length_a   1.000
_cell.length_b   1.000
_cell.length_c   1.000
_cell.angle_alpha   90.00
_cell.angle_beta   90.00
_cell.angle_gamma   90.00
#
_symmetry.space_group_name_H-M   'P 1'
#
loop_
_entity.id
_entity.type
_entity.pdbx_description
1 polymer ?
#
loop_
_entity_poly.entity_id
_entity_poly.type
_entity_poly.pdbx_seq_one_letter_code
_entity_poly.pdbx_strand_id
1 'polypeptide(L)'
;MSIWFSISYLSSNCHLWLLLVLALVHLCLSDQKSRDALCMEGERQALIRFKHGLIDEADRLASWAGKKSDCCKCDGIVCDNITGHVHEIHLPGPGPPGEYDDPSSKEIKERLKQRLGGHLSSSLLELKQLKYLDLSCNDFKRIQIPSFIGSLGALRP
;
A
#
# COMPACT_ATOMS: atom_id res chain seq x y z
N MET A 1 55.21 -6.59 38.29
CA MET A 1 54.02 -7.37 37.88
C MET A 1 52.84 -6.51 37.43
N SER A 2 52.97 -5.18 37.33
CA SER A 2 51.86 -4.22 37.09
C SER A 2 51.75 -3.66 35.67
N ILE A 3 52.80 -3.81 34.84
CA ILE A 3 52.82 -3.28 33.47
C ILE A 3 52.11 -4.22 32.47
N TRP A 4 52.20 -5.54 32.67
CA TRP A 4 51.52 -6.55 31.84
C TRP A 4 50.00 -6.58 32.03
N PHE A 5 49.51 -6.28 33.24
CA PHE A 5 48.08 -6.10 33.52
C PHE A 5 47.51 -4.88 32.80
N SER A 6 48.30 -3.81 32.67
CA SER A 6 47.88 -2.58 31.99
C SER A 6 47.83 -2.77 30.47
N ILE A 7 48.79 -3.50 29.88
CA ILE A 7 48.82 -3.81 28.44
C ILE A 7 47.67 -4.76 28.04
N SER A 8 47.36 -5.75 28.89
CA SER A 8 46.22 -6.66 28.66
C SER A 8 44.86 -5.98 28.86
N TYR A 9 44.76 -4.99 29.76
CA TYR A 9 43.58 -4.13 29.90
C TYR A 9 43.36 -3.19 28.69
N LEU A 10 44.42 -2.55 28.19
CA LEU A 10 44.35 -1.72 26.98
C LEU A 10 43.99 -2.55 25.74
N SER A 11 44.52 -3.77 25.62
CA SER A 11 44.19 -4.73 24.56
C SER A 11 42.71 -5.15 24.61
N SER A 12 42.19 -5.54 25.79
CA SER A 12 40.78 -5.97 25.93
C SER A 12 39.79 -4.85 25.64
N ASN A 13 40.10 -3.61 26.06
CA ASN A 13 39.24 -2.45 25.78
C ASN A 13 39.24 -2.08 24.28
N CYS A 14 40.36 -2.27 23.59
CA CYS A 14 40.46 -2.06 22.14
C CYS A 14 39.62 -3.09 21.36
N HIS A 15 39.63 -4.36 21.79
CA HIS A 15 38.79 -5.40 21.21
C HIS A 15 37.30 -5.14 21.45
N LEU A 16 36.90 -4.74 22.67
CA LEU A 16 35.50 -4.37 22.94
C LEU A 16 35.03 -3.18 22.08
N TRP A 17 35.87 -2.16 21.91
CA TRP A 17 35.54 -0.99 21.10
C TRP A 17 35.45 -1.34 19.61
N LEU A 18 36.35 -2.17 19.11
CA LEU A 18 36.30 -2.68 17.74
C LEU A 18 35.03 -3.51 17.48
N LEU A 19 34.65 -4.39 18.41
CA LEU A 19 33.42 -5.18 18.32
C LEU A 19 32.16 -4.30 18.37
N LEU A 20 32.16 -3.24 19.18
CA LEU A 20 31.07 -2.26 19.23
C LEU A 20 30.93 -1.50 17.90
N VAL A 21 32.04 -1.04 17.32
CA VAL A 21 32.03 -0.36 16.01
C VAL A 21 31.57 -1.30 14.91
N LEU A 22 32.04 -2.55 14.89
CA LEU A 22 31.58 -3.56 13.93
C LEU A 22 30.09 -3.89 14.10
N ALA A 23 29.58 -3.95 15.33
CA ALA A 23 28.16 -4.14 15.60
C ALA A 23 27.33 -2.94 15.11
N LEU A 24 27.78 -1.71 15.37
CA LEU A 24 27.13 -0.48 14.89
C LEU A 24 27.17 -0.38 13.36
N VAL A 25 28.27 -0.74 12.72
CA VAL A 25 28.39 -0.81 11.26
C VAL A 25 27.48 -1.91 10.70
N HIS A 26 27.38 -3.07 11.35
CA HIS A 26 26.40 -4.09 10.97
C HIS A 26 24.96 -3.58 11.11
N LEU A 27 24.62 -2.89 12.19
CA LEU A 27 23.32 -2.25 12.39
C LEU A 27 23.01 -1.20 11.30
N CYS A 28 24.01 -0.41 10.88
CA CYS A 28 23.87 0.57 9.80
C CYS A 28 23.80 -0.05 8.40
N LEU A 29 24.52 -1.16 8.15
CA LEU A 29 24.52 -1.88 6.87
C LEU A 29 23.32 -2.83 6.73
N SER A 30 22.68 -3.19 7.86
CA SER A 30 21.44 -3.99 7.88
C SER A 30 20.25 -3.26 7.23
N ASP A 31 20.39 -1.96 6.97
CA ASP A 31 19.34 -1.13 6.36
C ASP A 31 19.48 -0.98 4.83
N GLN A 32 20.30 -1.82 4.17
CA GLN A 32 20.15 -2.06 2.73
C GLN A 32 18.93 -2.97 2.48
N LYS A 33 17.75 -2.43 2.77
CA LYS A 33 16.50 -2.97 2.24
C LYS A 33 16.61 -2.91 0.71
N SER A 34 16.53 -4.09 0.09
CA SER A 34 16.53 -4.30 -1.35
C SER A 34 15.76 -3.20 -2.09
N ARG A 35 16.28 -2.77 -3.24
CA ARG A 35 15.61 -1.85 -4.20
C ARG A 35 14.35 -2.47 -4.85
N ASP A 36 13.82 -3.55 -4.30
CA ASP A 36 12.43 -3.93 -4.42
C ASP A 36 11.68 -3.33 -3.23
N ALA A 37 11.29 -2.06 -3.33
CA ALA A 37 10.49 -1.40 -2.32
C ALA A 37 9.08 -2.02 -2.32
N LEU A 38 8.93 -3.17 -1.67
CA LEU A 38 7.65 -3.71 -1.27
C LEU A 38 6.91 -2.60 -0.51
N CYS A 39 5.70 -2.27 -0.94
CA CYS A 39 4.85 -1.34 -0.19
C CYS A 39 4.74 -1.74 1.30
N MET A 40 4.46 -0.78 2.17
CA MET A 40 4.44 -1.05 3.61
C MET A 40 3.40 -2.13 3.97
N GLU A 41 3.80 -3.07 4.84
CA GLU A 41 2.94 -4.18 5.24
C GLU A 41 1.60 -3.70 5.86
N GLY A 42 1.62 -2.59 6.60
CA GLY A 42 0.40 -1.96 7.12
C GLY A 42 -0.54 -1.45 6.01
N GLU A 43 0.00 -0.78 5.00
CA GLU A 43 -0.78 -0.30 3.85
C GLU A 43 -1.31 -1.46 3.01
N ARG A 44 -0.48 -2.50 2.80
CA ARG A 44 -0.92 -3.74 2.15
C ARG A 44 -2.11 -4.37 2.88
N GLN A 45 -2.02 -4.52 4.20
CA GLN A 45 -3.13 -5.07 4.99
C GLN A 45 -4.38 -4.17 4.94
N ALA A 46 -4.20 -2.86 4.97
CA ALA A 46 -5.29 -1.90 4.85
C ALA A 46 -6.01 -2.01 3.49
N LEU A 47 -5.27 -2.19 2.40
CA LEU A 47 -5.80 -2.44 1.06
C LEU A 47 -6.54 -3.78 0.96
N ILE A 48 -6.03 -4.85 1.58
CA ILE A 48 -6.75 -6.14 1.64
C ILE A 48 -8.07 -6.00 2.41
N ARG A 49 -8.07 -5.31 3.55
CA ARG A 49 -9.29 -5.04 4.32
C ARG A 49 -10.26 -4.13 3.55
N PHE A 50 -9.74 -3.20 2.76
CA PHE A 50 -10.54 -2.36 1.88
C PHE A 50 -11.20 -3.19 0.79
N LYS A 51 -10.41 -4.03 0.09
CA LYS A 51 -10.91 -4.99 -0.90
C LYS A 51 -12.01 -5.89 -0.35
N HIS A 52 -11.89 -6.41 0.87
CA HIS A 52 -12.94 -7.26 1.47
C HIS A 52 -14.29 -6.54 1.66
N GLY A 53 -14.30 -5.21 1.70
CA GLY A 53 -15.54 -4.44 1.75
C GLY A 53 -16.22 -4.28 0.39
N LEU A 54 -15.50 -4.52 -0.69
CA LEU A 54 -15.94 -4.31 -2.06
C LEU A 54 -16.57 -5.57 -2.65
N ILE A 55 -17.54 -5.37 -3.53
CA ILE A 55 -18.04 -6.39 -4.44
C ILE A 55 -17.34 -6.18 -5.79
N ASP A 56 -16.66 -7.21 -6.28
CA ASP A 56 -15.86 -7.19 -7.50
C ASP A 56 -16.19 -8.44 -8.35
N GLU A 57 -17.25 -8.37 -9.16
CA GLU A 57 -17.71 -9.52 -9.95
C GLU A 57 -16.80 -9.84 -11.15
N ALA A 58 -15.96 -8.89 -11.55
CA ALA A 58 -15.08 -8.99 -12.71
C ALA A 58 -13.61 -9.23 -12.34
N ASP A 59 -13.32 -9.48 -11.06
CA ASP A 59 -11.97 -9.72 -10.53
C ASP A 59 -10.97 -8.60 -10.87
N ARG A 60 -11.43 -7.34 -10.94
CA ARG A 60 -10.57 -6.16 -11.20
C ARG A 60 -9.49 -5.97 -10.14
N LEU A 61 -9.71 -6.52 -8.95
CA LEU A 61 -8.80 -6.44 -7.81
C LEU A 61 -7.99 -7.74 -7.62
N ALA A 62 -7.93 -8.63 -8.63
CA ALA A 62 -7.21 -9.90 -8.53
C ALA A 62 -5.73 -9.72 -8.13
N SER A 63 -5.06 -8.69 -8.69
CA SER A 63 -3.65 -8.40 -8.42
C SER A 63 -3.36 -8.01 -6.96
N TRP A 64 -4.39 -7.68 -6.18
CA TRP A 64 -4.26 -7.31 -4.78
C TRP A 64 -4.01 -8.54 -3.88
N ALA A 65 -4.08 -9.76 -4.42
CA ALA A 65 -3.88 -10.98 -3.65
C ALA A 65 -2.40 -11.30 -3.39
N GLY A 66 -2.05 -11.67 -2.15
CA GLY A 66 -0.76 -12.24 -1.81
C GLY A 66 -0.17 -11.73 -0.49
N LYS A 67 0.43 -12.63 0.30
CA LYS A 67 1.15 -12.29 1.55
C LYS A 67 2.48 -11.56 1.32
N LYS A 68 2.98 -11.55 0.09
CA LYS A 68 4.29 -10.99 -0.30
C LYS A 68 4.23 -10.13 -1.57
N SER A 69 3.04 -9.78 -2.04
CA SER A 69 2.91 -8.92 -3.22
C SER A 69 3.29 -7.48 -2.87
N ASP A 70 4.02 -6.85 -3.76
CA ASP A 70 4.26 -5.42 -3.72
C ASP A 70 2.96 -4.70 -4.09
N CYS A 71 2.31 -4.02 -3.14
CA CYS A 71 1.02 -3.39 -3.45
C CYS A 71 1.14 -2.18 -4.39
N CYS A 72 2.33 -1.61 -4.56
CA CYS A 72 2.57 -0.56 -5.56
C CYS A 72 2.51 -1.09 -7.01
N LYS A 73 2.49 -2.42 -7.18
CA LYS A 73 2.28 -3.09 -8.47
C LYS A 73 0.84 -3.57 -8.65
N CYS A 74 -0.04 -3.32 -7.68
CA CYS A 74 -1.45 -3.69 -7.81
C CYS A 74 -2.17 -2.73 -8.76
N ASP A 75 -3.11 -3.27 -9.55
CA ASP A 75 -3.93 -2.48 -10.45
C ASP A 75 -4.69 -1.40 -9.67
N GLY A 76 -4.57 -0.16 -10.14
CA GLY A 76 -5.20 0.99 -9.52
C GLY A 76 -4.54 1.49 -8.23
N ILE A 77 -3.37 0.98 -7.83
CA ILE A 77 -2.60 1.53 -6.72
C ILE A 77 -1.44 2.35 -7.26
N VAL A 78 -1.34 3.60 -6.81
CA VAL A 78 -0.18 4.45 -7.08
C VAL A 78 0.53 4.75 -5.76
N CYS A 79 1.84 4.58 -5.78
CA CYS A 79 2.69 4.90 -4.65
C CYS A 79 3.56 6.12 -4.95
N ASP A 80 3.89 6.87 -3.90
CA ASP A 80 4.89 7.92 -3.97
C ASP A 80 6.28 7.31 -4.24
N ASN A 81 6.92 7.76 -5.32
CA ASN A 81 8.19 7.19 -5.80
C ASN A 81 9.38 7.40 -4.84
N ILE A 82 9.26 8.29 -3.85
CA ILE A 82 10.31 8.59 -2.89
C ILE A 82 10.11 7.78 -1.62
N THR A 83 8.89 7.80 -1.09
CA THR A 83 8.57 7.21 0.22
C THR A 83 8.03 5.78 0.14
N GLY A 84 7.53 5.36 -1.03
CA GLY A 84 6.91 4.06 -1.25
C GLY A 84 5.51 3.92 -0.64
N HIS A 85 4.91 5.00 -0.12
CA HIS A 85 3.58 4.99 0.45
C HIS A 85 2.48 5.10 -0.60
N VAL A 86 1.33 4.49 -0.33
CA VAL A 86 0.16 4.61 -1.20
C VAL A 86 -0.38 6.03 -1.10
N HIS A 87 -0.37 6.75 -2.22
CA HIS A 87 -0.90 8.11 -2.29
C HIS A 87 -2.14 8.24 -3.17
N GLU A 88 -2.47 7.22 -3.96
CA GLU A 88 -3.68 7.20 -4.79
C GLU A 88 -4.23 5.79 -4.97
N ILE A 89 -5.56 5.70 -4.87
CA ILE A 89 -6.34 4.54 -5.32
C ILE A 89 -7.17 5.01 -6.52
N HIS A 90 -6.86 4.48 -7.69
CA HIS A 90 -7.47 4.81 -8.98
C HIS A 90 -8.23 3.60 -9.52
N LEU A 91 -9.53 3.51 -9.22
CA LEU A 91 -10.40 2.40 -9.61
C LEU A 91 -11.70 2.88 -10.29
N PRO A 92 -11.64 3.74 -11.32
CA PRO A 92 -12.85 4.15 -12.02
C PRO A 92 -13.54 2.94 -12.65
N GLY A 93 -14.87 2.86 -12.54
CA GLY A 93 -15.67 1.90 -13.28
C GLY A 93 -15.74 2.26 -14.77
N PRO A 94 -16.25 1.36 -15.63
CA PRO A 94 -16.47 1.70 -17.03
C PRO A 94 -17.50 2.84 -17.12
N GLY A 95 -17.12 3.88 -17.87
CA GLY A 95 -18.01 4.98 -18.23
C GLY A 95 -19.22 4.50 -19.05
N PRO A 96 -20.14 5.40 -19.44
CA PRO A 96 -21.22 5.06 -20.34
C PRO A 96 -20.68 4.56 -21.71
N PRO A 97 -21.48 3.84 -22.51
CA PRO A 97 -21.19 3.69 -23.94
C PRO A 97 -21.02 5.06 -24.61
N GLY A 98 -20.18 5.12 -25.62
CA GLY A 98 -20.06 6.29 -26.47
C GLY A 98 -21.38 6.57 -27.20
N GLU A 99 -21.57 7.82 -27.63
CA GLU A 99 -22.81 8.28 -28.27
C GLU A 99 -23.20 7.47 -29.53
N TYR A 100 -22.20 6.91 -30.21
CA TYR A 100 -22.38 6.08 -31.42
C TYR A 100 -22.27 4.57 -31.17
N ASP A 101 -22.08 4.16 -29.91
CA ASP A 101 -22.05 2.74 -29.57
C ASP A 101 -23.49 2.21 -29.52
N ASP A 102 -23.76 1.11 -30.23
CA ASP A 102 -24.99 0.33 -30.08
C ASP A 102 -24.68 -1.03 -29.43
N PRO A 103 -24.33 -1.05 -28.13
CA PRO A 103 -23.93 -2.28 -27.46
C PRO A 103 -25.13 -3.19 -27.27
N SER A 104 -24.93 -4.48 -27.54
CA SER A 104 -25.89 -5.51 -27.20
C SER A 104 -26.17 -5.53 -25.70
N SER A 105 -27.35 -6.05 -25.32
CA SER A 105 -27.72 -6.23 -23.91
C SER A 105 -26.70 -7.08 -23.13
N LYS A 106 -26.03 -8.02 -23.81
CA LYS A 106 -24.95 -8.82 -23.25
C LYS A 106 -23.72 -7.97 -22.94
N GLU A 107 -23.29 -7.11 -23.87
CA GLU A 107 -22.15 -6.21 -23.66
C GLU A 107 -22.41 -5.22 -22.54
N ILE A 108 -23.61 -4.65 -22.47
CA ILE A 108 -24.02 -3.80 -21.34
C ILE A 108 -23.90 -4.58 -20.03
N LYS A 109 -24.42 -5.82 -19.97
CA LYS A 109 -24.36 -6.64 -18.76
C LYS A 109 -22.93 -6.96 -18.33
N GLU A 110 -22.05 -7.33 -19.26
CA GLU A 110 -20.64 -7.59 -18.93
C GLU A 110 -19.90 -6.31 -18.49
N ARG A 111 -20.20 -5.15 -19.08
CA ARG A 111 -19.67 -3.87 -18.61
C ARG A 111 -20.14 -3.53 -17.20
N LEU A 112 -21.41 -3.78 -16.89
CA LEU A 112 -21.94 -3.51 -15.55
C LEU A 112 -21.28 -4.38 -14.47
N LYS A 113 -20.90 -5.63 -14.76
CA LYS A 113 -20.14 -6.48 -13.82
C LYS A 113 -18.77 -5.91 -13.43
N GLN A 114 -18.19 -5.04 -14.27
CA GLN A 114 -16.92 -4.39 -13.97
C GLN A 114 -17.06 -3.24 -12.95
N ARG A 115 -18.29 -2.81 -12.65
CA ARG A 115 -18.51 -1.77 -11.64
C ARG A 115 -18.35 -2.37 -10.25
N LEU A 116 -17.45 -1.78 -9.47
CA LEU A 116 -17.29 -2.15 -8.08
C LEU A 116 -18.54 -1.72 -7.30
N GLY A 117 -18.89 -2.52 -6.28
CA GLY A 117 -19.95 -2.20 -5.33
C GLY A 117 -19.53 -2.49 -3.91
N GLY A 118 -20.51 -2.73 -3.03
CA GLY A 118 -20.27 -3.05 -1.61
C GLY A 118 -20.19 -1.80 -0.73
N HIS A 119 -19.29 -1.80 0.24
CA HIS A 119 -19.11 -0.71 1.20
C HIS A 119 -17.64 -0.28 1.29
N LEU A 120 -17.40 0.98 1.63
CA LEU A 120 -16.05 1.46 1.87
C LEU A 120 -15.65 1.15 3.32
N SER A 121 -14.57 0.40 3.49
CA SER A 121 -14.02 0.05 4.79
C SER A 121 -13.22 1.20 5.40
N SER A 122 -13.30 1.35 6.72
CA SER A 122 -12.51 2.34 7.47
C SER A 122 -11.00 2.04 7.46
N SER A 123 -10.56 0.89 6.93
CA SER A 123 -9.14 0.60 6.74
C SER A 123 -8.43 1.62 5.86
N LEU A 124 -9.16 2.39 5.03
CA LEU A 124 -8.62 3.54 4.31
C LEU A 124 -7.93 4.56 5.23
N LEU A 125 -8.34 4.65 6.51
CA LEU A 125 -7.69 5.52 7.51
C LEU A 125 -6.25 5.11 7.82
N GLU A 126 -5.85 3.87 7.52
CA GLU A 126 -4.48 3.38 7.70
C GLU A 126 -3.55 3.86 6.57
N LEU A 127 -4.10 4.29 5.43
CA LEU A 127 -3.36 4.88 4.30
C LEU A 127 -3.10 6.37 4.54
N LYS A 128 -2.16 6.68 5.44
CA LYS A 128 -1.94 8.04 5.95
C LYS A 128 -1.53 9.07 4.90
N GLN A 129 -1.00 8.62 3.76
CA GLN A 129 -0.58 9.48 2.66
C GLN A 129 -1.54 9.47 1.47
N LEU A 130 -2.72 8.86 1.60
CA LEU A 130 -3.71 8.82 0.54
C LEU A 130 -4.21 10.24 0.22
N LYS A 131 -3.88 10.70 -0.99
CA LYS A 131 -4.23 12.02 -1.53
C LYS A 131 -5.39 11.94 -2.50
N TYR A 132 -5.49 10.86 -3.29
CA TYR A 132 -6.53 10.71 -4.30
C TYR A 132 -7.26 9.37 -4.16
N LEU A 133 -8.58 9.42 -4.22
CA LEU A 133 -9.45 8.24 -4.18
C LEU A 133 -10.48 8.37 -5.31
N ASP A 134 -10.17 7.76 -6.45
CA ASP A 134 -11.08 7.72 -7.60
C ASP A 134 -11.83 6.39 -7.61
N LEU A 135 -13.10 6.47 -7.22
CA LEU A 135 -14.06 5.38 -7.32
C LEU A 135 -15.22 5.74 -8.27
N SER A 136 -15.02 6.70 -9.17
CA SER A 136 -16.01 7.19 -10.11
C SER A 136 -16.56 6.07 -11.01
N CYS A 137 -17.74 6.26 -11.57
CA CYS A 137 -18.37 5.31 -12.51
C CYS A 137 -18.59 3.87 -11.99
N ASN A 138 -18.43 3.61 -10.69
CA ASN A 138 -18.79 2.36 -10.03
C ASN A 138 -20.24 2.37 -9.52
N ASP A 139 -20.74 1.22 -9.05
CA ASP A 139 -22.11 1.05 -8.55
C ASP A 139 -22.11 0.68 -7.07
N PHE A 140 -21.90 1.69 -6.24
CA PHE A 140 -22.12 1.61 -4.80
C PHE A 140 -23.59 1.80 -4.41
N LYS A 141 -24.52 1.70 -5.37
CA LYS A 141 -25.96 1.87 -5.15
C LYS A 141 -26.25 3.20 -4.43
N ARG A 142 -26.94 3.14 -3.29
CA ARG A 142 -27.30 4.29 -2.47
C ARG A 142 -26.63 4.26 -1.10
N ILE A 143 -25.39 3.75 -1.01
CA ILE A 143 -24.66 3.83 0.26
C ILE A 143 -24.51 5.29 0.68
N GLN A 144 -24.59 5.53 1.98
CA GLN A 144 -24.20 6.83 2.53
C GLN A 144 -22.67 6.95 2.45
N ILE A 145 -22.17 8.13 2.12
CA ILE A 145 -20.74 8.43 2.20
C ILE A 145 -20.31 8.20 3.65
N PRO A 146 -19.38 7.26 3.93
CA PRO A 146 -19.00 6.96 5.30
C PRO A 146 -18.34 8.17 5.97
N SER A 147 -18.72 8.43 7.22
CA SER A 147 -18.25 9.59 7.99
C SER A 147 -16.74 9.65 8.16
N PHE A 148 -16.06 8.50 8.12
CA PHE A 148 -14.60 8.44 8.21
C PHE A 148 -13.88 9.09 7.02
N ILE A 149 -14.54 9.29 5.87
CA ILE A 149 -13.92 9.96 4.71
C ILE A 149 -13.43 11.36 5.10
N GLY A 150 -14.17 12.07 5.94
CA GLY A 150 -13.76 13.38 6.47
C GLY A 150 -12.54 13.33 7.41
N SER A 151 -12.13 12.13 7.86
CA SER A 151 -10.93 11.92 8.68
C SER A 151 -9.68 11.60 7.86
N LEU A 152 -9.78 11.48 6.53
CA LEU A 152 -8.63 11.30 5.63
C LEU A 152 -7.93 12.65 5.41
N GLY A 153 -7.07 13.05 6.35
CA GLY A 153 -6.51 14.40 6.39
C GLY A 153 -5.60 14.81 5.21
N ALA A 154 -5.13 13.86 4.41
CA ALA A 154 -4.32 14.12 3.21
C ALA A 154 -5.14 14.15 1.91
N LEU A 155 -6.42 13.75 1.95
CA LEU A 155 -7.27 13.59 0.79
C LEU A 155 -7.53 14.95 0.11
N ARG A 156 -7.43 14.97 -1.21
CA ARG A 156 -7.66 16.14 -2.05
C ARG A 156 -9.01 16.02 -2.77
N PRO A 157 -9.72 17.15 -2.98
CA PRO A 157 -10.91 17.19 -3.82
C PRO A 157 -10.63 16.79 -5.27
#